data_AF-A0A820J8F7-F1
#
_entry.id   AF-A0A820J8F7-F1
#
_cell.length_a   1.000
_cell.length_b   1.000
_cell.length_c   1.000
_cell.angle_alpha   90.00
_cell.angle_beta   90.00
_cell.angle_gamma   90.00
#
_symmetry.space_group_name_H-M   'P 1'
#
loop_
_entity.id
_entity.type
_entity.pdbx_description
1 polymer ?
#
loop_
_entity_poly.entity_id
_entity_poly.type
_entity_poly.pdbx_seq_one_letter_code
_entity_poly.pdbx_strand_id
1 'polypeptide(L)'
;KCANTTEIVRQSNITFFNFTKSIYLNHLPVIIDDATETWPAMKELTINKLFQLFIEDPVLAENDLCYFETNIRNYNQVGGADRLFNDYINGNRRSFIVQWNNCKRETLKVIRSYYNKPYFLPPSVAQTLMGNWFLVSAGFHKGIDYLHKIPLNYDWVWLAQIQGSSLIELRPKYPCEKMCSILKSVTLNKGDLNLDWLI
;
A
#
# COMPACT_ATOMS: atom_id res chain seq x y z
N LYS A 1 20.21 -1.57 13.90
CA LYS A 1 19.27 -1.98 14.97
C LYS A 1 18.34 -3.15 14.58
N CYS A 2 18.32 -3.57 13.31
CA CYS A 2 17.57 -4.75 12.82
C CYS A 2 18.16 -6.13 13.19
N ALA A 3 19.41 -6.22 13.65
CA ALA A 3 20.14 -7.50 13.75
C ALA A 3 19.46 -8.57 14.61
N ASN A 4 18.62 -8.16 15.57
CA ASN A 4 17.88 -9.06 16.46
C ASN A 4 16.37 -9.10 16.13
N THR A 5 15.93 -8.44 15.06
CA THR A 5 14.53 -8.43 14.63
C THR A 5 14.34 -9.54 13.61
N THR A 6 13.50 -10.52 13.93
CA THR A 6 13.19 -11.66 13.05
C THR A 6 11.71 -11.71 12.66
N GLU A 7 10.87 -10.95 13.35
CA GLU A 7 9.41 -10.99 13.24
C GLU A 7 8.84 -9.56 13.30
N ILE A 8 7.69 -9.37 12.65
CA ILE A 8 6.95 -8.10 12.68
C ILE A 8 5.93 -8.18 13.81
N VAL A 9 6.04 -7.28 14.78
CA VAL A 9 5.13 -7.24 15.93
C VAL A 9 3.80 -6.60 15.52
N ARG A 10 2.70 -7.13 16.04
CA ARG A 10 1.35 -6.57 15.90
C ARG A 10 0.94 -5.85 17.18
N GLN A 11 0.39 -4.65 17.06
CA GLN A 11 -0.09 -3.84 18.18
C GLN A 11 -1.42 -3.17 17.85
N SER A 12 -2.13 -2.75 18.89
CA SER A 12 -3.38 -2.00 18.83
C SER A 12 -3.35 -0.91 19.89
N ASN A 13 -4.14 0.15 19.71
CA ASN A 13 -4.33 1.26 20.64
C ASN A 13 -3.00 1.85 21.15
N ILE A 14 -2.04 2.02 20.24
CA ILE A 14 -0.70 2.46 20.58
C ILE A 14 -0.65 3.99 20.69
N THR A 15 -0.28 4.51 21.86
CA THR A 15 -0.14 5.96 22.00
C THR A 15 0.99 6.49 21.13
N PHE A 16 0.84 7.72 20.63
CA PHE A 16 1.89 8.45 19.90
C PHE A 16 3.26 8.38 20.62
N PHE A 17 3.27 8.55 21.95
CA PHE A 17 4.49 8.50 22.76
C PHE A 17 5.14 7.12 22.73
N ASN A 18 4.35 6.06 22.96
CA ASN A 18 4.86 4.69 22.95
C ASN A 18 5.37 4.32 21.56
N PHE A 19 4.58 4.61 20.51
CA PHE A 19 4.99 4.42 19.13
C PHE A 19 6.32 5.10 18.83
N THR A 20 6.46 6.37 19.22
CA THR A 20 7.69 7.14 18.96
C THR A 20 8.89 6.50 19.66
N LYS A 21 8.76 6.18 20.94
CA LYS A 21 9.85 5.68 21.78
C LYS A 21 10.26 4.25 21.43
N SER A 22 9.31 3.35 21.22
CA SER A 22 9.57 1.92 21.06
C SER A 22 9.80 1.52 19.61
N ILE A 23 9.08 2.11 18.66
CA ILE A 23 9.05 1.68 17.26
C ILE A 23 9.80 2.68 16.37
N TYR A 24 9.36 3.94 16.32
CA TYR A 24 9.88 4.96 15.40
C TYR A 24 11.38 5.20 15.56
N LEU A 25 11.85 5.54 16.77
CA LEU A 25 13.27 5.82 17.04
C LEU A 25 14.19 4.59 16.91
N ASN A 26 13.61 3.40 16.80
CA ASN A 26 14.33 2.15 16.66
C ASN A 26 14.24 1.55 15.25
N HIS A 27 13.49 2.18 14.34
CA HIS A 27 13.26 1.71 12.97
C HIS A 27 12.76 0.26 12.92
N LEU A 28 11.82 -0.07 13.82
CA LEU A 28 11.25 -1.41 13.89
C LEU A 28 9.98 -1.49 13.02
N PRO A 29 9.85 -2.51 12.16
CA PRO A 29 8.61 -2.72 11.45
C PRO A 29 7.51 -3.17 12.42
N VAL A 30 6.28 -2.72 12.17
CA VAL A 30 5.13 -3.01 13.02
C VAL A 30 3.86 -3.13 12.18
N ILE A 31 2.89 -3.90 12.66
CA ILE A 31 1.52 -3.87 12.18
C ILE A 31 0.64 -3.23 13.26
N ILE A 32 -0.10 -2.20 12.89
CA ILE A 32 -1.14 -1.60 13.73
C ILE A 32 -2.49 -2.00 13.16
N ASP A 33 -3.27 -2.76 13.91
CA ASP A 33 -4.51 -3.40 13.41
C ASP A 33 -5.79 -2.57 13.62
N ASP A 34 -5.70 -1.46 14.36
CA ASP A 34 -6.81 -0.52 14.59
C ASP A 34 -6.59 0.85 13.91
N ALA A 35 -5.52 1.00 13.14
CA ALA A 35 -5.11 2.29 12.55
C ALA A 35 -6.08 2.85 11.51
N THR A 36 -6.84 1.97 10.86
CA THR A 36 -7.65 2.29 9.68
C THR A 36 -9.15 2.33 9.96
N GLU A 37 -9.58 2.07 11.20
CA GLU A 37 -11.01 1.93 11.57
C GLU A 37 -11.87 3.13 11.17
N THR A 38 -11.28 4.33 11.22
CA THR A 38 -11.96 5.60 10.90
C THR A 38 -11.89 5.99 9.43
N TRP A 39 -11.21 5.21 8.58
CA TRP A 39 -11.02 5.56 7.17
C TRP A 39 -12.29 5.24 6.36
N PRO A 40 -12.81 6.19 5.56
CA PRO A 40 -13.92 5.92 4.64
C PRO A 40 -13.67 4.72 3.72
N ALA A 41 -12.42 4.53 3.29
CA ALA A 41 -11.95 3.39 2.49
C ALA A 41 -12.42 2.04 3.05
N MET A 42 -12.45 1.85 4.37
CA MET A 42 -12.78 0.55 4.97
C MET A 42 -14.23 0.13 4.75
N LYS A 43 -15.11 1.10 4.47
CA LYS A 43 -16.54 0.88 4.24
C LYS A 43 -16.90 1.01 2.76
N GLU A 44 -16.25 1.92 2.04
CA GLU A 44 -16.69 2.36 0.71
C GLU A 44 -15.85 1.76 -0.43
N LEU A 45 -14.55 1.53 -0.21
CA LEU A 45 -13.66 1.10 -1.28
C LEU A 45 -13.72 -0.41 -1.47
N THR A 46 -14.25 -0.78 -2.64
CA THR A 46 -14.09 -2.10 -3.25
C THR A 46 -13.28 -1.98 -4.53
N ILE A 47 -12.80 -3.09 -5.11
CA ILE A 47 -12.10 -3.04 -6.41
C ILE A 47 -12.99 -2.39 -7.49
N ASN A 48 -14.28 -2.75 -7.55
CA ASN A 48 -15.24 -2.13 -8.47
C ASN A 48 -15.30 -0.62 -8.24
N LYS A 49 -15.51 -0.19 -6.98
CA LYS A 49 -15.67 1.23 -6.68
C LYS A 49 -14.38 2.02 -6.97
N LEU A 50 -13.22 1.44 -6.65
CA LEU A 50 -11.93 2.04 -6.94
C LEU A 50 -11.73 2.24 -8.45
N PHE A 51 -11.98 1.23 -9.26
CA PHE A 51 -11.80 1.34 -10.72
C PHE A 51 -12.83 2.27 -11.34
N GLN A 52 -14.07 2.27 -10.86
CA GLN A 52 -15.07 3.27 -11.27
C GLN A 52 -14.62 4.68 -10.95
N LEU A 53 -14.03 4.93 -9.77
CA LEU A 53 -13.50 6.25 -9.43
C LEU A 53 -12.44 6.73 -10.44
N PHE A 54 -11.51 5.85 -10.84
CA PHE A 54 -10.50 6.21 -11.85
C PHE A 54 -11.06 6.41 -13.27
N ILE A 55 -12.29 5.95 -13.54
CA ILE A 55 -12.98 6.14 -14.82
C ILE A 55 -13.89 7.39 -14.79
N GLU A 56 -14.60 7.61 -13.68
CA GLU A 56 -15.72 8.55 -13.58
C GLU A 56 -15.34 9.88 -12.91
N ASP A 57 -14.36 9.89 -12.01
CA ASP A 57 -13.92 11.13 -11.36
C ASP A 57 -13.07 11.95 -12.35
N PRO A 58 -13.49 13.17 -12.73
CA PRO A 58 -12.78 13.96 -13.74
C PRO A 58 -11.32 14.24 -13.37
N VAL A 59 -11.03 14.45 -12.08
CA VAL A 59 -9.66 14.72 -11.63
C VAL A 59 -8.80 13.47 -11.76
N LEU A 60 -9.32 12.30 -11.42
CA LEU A 60 -8.58 11.04 -11.58
C LEU A 60 -8.42 10.64 -13.05
N ALA A 61 -9.46 10.81 -13.87
CA ALA A 61 -9.47 10.42 -15.27
C ALA A 61 -8.62 11.32 -16.18
N GLU A 62 -8.54 12.63 -15.90
CA GLU A 62 -7.77 13.58 -16.70
C GLU A 62 -6.28 13.61 -16.34
N ASN A 63 -5.88 13.03 -15.20
CA ASN A 63 -4.50 13.07 -14.73
C ASN A 63 -3.80 11.72 -14.90
N ASP A 64 -2.71 11.73 -15.66
CA ASP A 64 -1.89 10.54 -15.87
C ASP A 64 -1.30 9.95 -14.59
N LEU A 65 -1.25 8.62 -14.58
CA LEU A 65 -0.54 7.84 -13.55
C LEU A 65 0.97 7.98 -13.76
N CYS A 66 1.72 8.11 -12.66
CA CYS A 66 3.16 8.31 -12.72
C CYS A 66 3.92 6.98 -12.83
N TYR A 67 3.24 5.90 -12.46
CA TYR A 67 3.71 4.54 -12.62
C TYR A 67 2.49 3.63 -12.75
N PHE A 68 2.56 2.67 -13.66
CA PHE A 68 1.55 1.63 -13.85
C PHE A 68 2.23 0.35 -14.31
N GLU A 69 1.92 -0.75 -13.65
CA GLU A 69 2.40 -2.08 -14.04
C GLU A 69 1.35 -3.13 -13.70
N THR A 70 1.14 -4.07 -14.63
CA THR A 70 0.33 -5.26 -14.42
C THR A 70 1.03 -6.50 -14.97
N ASN A 71 0.63 -7.67 -14.46
CA ASN A 71 1.06 -8.96 -15.01
C ASN A 71 0.53 -9.23 -16.44
N ILE A 72 -0.41 -8.41 -16.94
CA ILE A 72 -0.97 -8.55 -18.28
C ILE A 72 -0.24 -7.63 -19.26
N ARG A 73 0.69 -8.22 -20.03
CA ARG A 73 1.61 -7.49 -20.92
C ARG A 73 0.95 -6.45 -21.83
N ASN A 74 -0.21 -6.75 -22.42
CA ASN A 74 -0.88 -5.87 -23.38
C ASN A 74 -1.44 -4.57 -22.76
N TYR A 75 -1.51 -4.48 -21.43
CA TYR A 75 -1.88 -3.24 -20.73
C TYR A 75 -0.65 -2.48 -20.21
N ASN A 76 0.60 -2.97 -20.35
CA ASN A 76 1.80 -2.23 -19.93
C ASN A 76 2.25 -1.22 -20.99
N GLN A 77 1.32 -0.40 -21.46
CA GLN A 77 1.51 0.62 -22.48
C GLN A 77 0.59 1.82 -22.20
N VAL A 78 0.80 2.93 -22.89
CA VAL A 78 -0.04 4.13 -22.75
C VAL A 78 -1.53 3.78 -22.93
N GLY A 79 -2.41 4.31 -22.06
CA GLY A 79 -3.84 3.97 -22.01
C GLY A 79 -4.13 2.55 -21.52
N GLY A 80 -3.14 1.86 -20.94
CA GLY A 80 -3.28 0.52 -20.41
C GLY A 80 -4.11 0.43 -19.14
N ALA A 81 -3.95 1.42 -18.25
CA ALA A 81 -4.73 1.53 -17.02
C ALA A 81 -6.23 1.62 -17.32
N ASP A 82 -6.63 2.57 -18.15
CA ASP A 82 -8.03 2.79 -18.51
C ASP A 82 -8.65 1.56 -19.13
N ARG A 83 -7.93 0.88 -20.04
CA ARG A 83 -8.40 -0.37 -20.65
C ARG A 83 -8.57 -1.48 -19.62
N LEU A 84 -7.60 -1.66 -18.71
CA LEU A 84 -7.71 -2.68 -17.66
C LEU A 84 -8.89 -2.39 -16.71
N PHE A 85 -9.05 -1.13 -16.30
CA PHE A 85 -10.14 -0.72 -15.41
C PHE A 85 -11.50 -0.94 -16.09
N ASN A 86 -11.67 -0.48 -17.33
CA ASN A 86 -12.90 -0.70 -18.10
C ASN A 86 -13.18 -2.18 -18.35
N ASP A 87 -12.17 -2.97 -18.73
CA ASP A 87 -12.36 -4.40 -18.96
C ASP A 87 -12.78 -5.15 -17.69
N TYR A 88 -12.31 -4.74 -16.52
CA TYR A 88 -12.77 -5.30 -15.26
C TYR A 88 -14.22 -4.93 -14.93
N ILE A 89 -14.58 -3.65 -15.08
CA ILE A 89 -15.94 -3.15 -14.82
C ILE A 89 -16.95 -3.81 -15.75
N ASN A 90 -16.62 -3.95 -17.04
CA ASN A 90 -17.45 -4.63 -18.04
C ASN A 90 -17.45 -6.15 -17.90
N GLY A 91 -16.58 -6.70 -17.04
CA GLY A 91 -16.48 -8.13 -16.80
C GLY A 91 -15.69 -8.93 -17.84
N ASN A 92 -15.06 -8.26 -18.78
CA ASN A 92 -14.15 -8.84 -19.77
C ASN A 92 -12.84 -9.34 -19.14
N ARG A 93 -12.47 -8.83 -17.96
CA ARG A 93 -11.30 -9.25 -17.18
C ARG A 93 -11.69 -9.54 -15.74
N ARG A 94 -11.33 -10.73 -15.23
CA ARG A 94 -11.60 -11.12 -13.82
C ARG A 94 -10.36 -11.55 -13.05
N SER A 95 -9.23 -11.77 -13.72
CA SER A 95 -7.97 -12.15 -13.11
C SER A 95 -6.84 -11.22 -13.58
N PHE A 96 -6.23 -10.49 -12.65
CA PHE A 96 -5.16 -9.53 -12.90
C PHE A 96 -4.49 -9.13 -11.58
N ILE A 97 -3.22 -8.77 -11.66
CA ILE A 97 -2.49 -8.11 -10.58
C ILE A 97 -1.96 -6.81 -11.16
N VAL A 98 -2.20 -5.72 -10.47
CA VAL A 98 -1.87 -4.38 -10.94
C VAL A 98 -1.40 -3.52 -9.78
N GLN A 99 -0.42 -2.66 -10.08
CA GLN A 99 0.02 -1.62 -9.18
C GLN A 99 0.16 -0.30 -9.95
N TRP A 100 -0.12 0.80 -9.26
CA TRP A 100 0.08 2.13 -9.81
C TRP A 100 0.36 3.18 -8.74
N ASN A 101 1.02 4.26 -9.16
CA ASN A 101 1.32 5.41 -8.32
C ASN A 101 0.64 6.66 -8.86
N ASN A 102 0.01 7.42 -7.96
CA ASN A 102 -0.48 8.76 -8.25
C ASN A 102 0.51 9.78 -7.69
N CYS A 103 1.05 10.65 -8.53
CA CYS A 103 2.00 11.70 -8.10
C CYS A 103 1.53 13.13 -8.38
N LYS A 104 0.39 13.32 -9.08
CA LYS A 104 -0.22 14.64 -9.28
C LYS A 104 -0.96 15.08 -8.02
N ARG A 105 -0.82 16.35 -7.65
CA ARG A 105 -1.33 16.89 -6.39
C ARG A 105 -2.85 16.80 -6.31
N GLU A 106 -3.51 17.00 -7.45
CA GLU A 106 -4.95 16.97 -7.66
C GLU A 106 -5.49 15.57 -7.37
N THR A 107 -4.92 14.56 -8.03
CA THR A 107 -5.22 13.13 -7.81
C THR A 107 -4.98 12.74 -6.36
N LEU A 108 -3.86 13.19 -5.76
CA LEU A 108 -3.56 12.93 -4.35
C LEU A 108 -4.63 13.48 -3.40
N LYS A 109 -5.19 14.66 -3.67
CA LYS A 109 -6.26 15.24 -2.84
C LYS A 109 -7.51 14.38 -2.86
N VAL A 110 -7.93 13.92 -4.05
CA VAL A 110 -9.12 13.07 -4.20
C VAL A 110 -8.93 11.78 -3.41
N ILE A 111 -7.81 11.08 -3.62
CA ILE A 111 -7.59 9.80 -2.94
C ILE A 111 -7.40 9.97 -1.42
N ARG A 112 -6.79 11.07 -0.96
CA ARG A 112 -6.66 11.39 0.48
C ARG A 112 -7.98 11.66 1.17
N SER A 113 -9.08 11.83 0.45
CA SER A 113 -10.42 11.88 1.08
C SER A 113 -10.86 10.52 1.64
N TYR A 114 -10.27 9.41 1.18
CA TYR A 114 -10.64 8.04 1.59
C TYR A 114 -9.88 7.51 2.80
N TYR A 115 -8.83 8.20 3.26
CA TYR A 115 -8.02 7.75 4.39
C TYR A 115 -7.47 8.92 5.20
N ASN A 116 -7.27 8.68 6.49
CA ASN A 116 -6.72 9.68 7.40
C ASN A 116 -5.26 9.38 7.71
N LYS A 117 -4.54 10.36 8.25
CA LYS A 117 -3.22 10.08 8.85
C LYS A 117 -3.42 9.07 10.00
N PRO A 118 -2.66 7.97 10.06
CA PRO A 118 -2.70 7.07 11.21
C PRO A 118 -2.46 7.83 12.53
N TYR A 119 -3.28 7.54 13.54
CA TYR A 119 -3.34 8.32 14.79
C TYR A 119 -2.03 8.29 15.60
N PHE A 120 -1.23 7.23 15.44
CA PHE A 120 0.03 7.04 16.16
C PHE A 120 1.21 7.78 15.51
N LEU A 121 1.07 8.31 14.29
CA LEU A 121 2.16 9.00 13.61
C LEU A 121 2.38 10.42 14.16
N PRO A 122 3.64 10.84 14.40
CA PRO A 122 3.94 12.18 14.87
C PRO A 122 3.30 13.29 14.02
N PRO A 123 2.90 14.42 14.62
CA PRO A 123 2.49 15.62 13.87
C PRO A 123 3.56 16.13 12.92
N SER A 124 4.84 15.99 13.31
CA SER A 124 6.01 16.36 12.50
C SER A 124 6.23 15.45 11.29
N VAL A 125 5.66 14.24 11.28
CA VAL A 125 5.55 13.45 10.06
C VAL A 125 4.49 14.11 9.22
N ALA A 126 4.93 15.01 8.35
CA ALA A 126 4.09 15.47 7.28
C ALA A 126 3.56 14.21 6.58
N GLN A 127 2.25 14.16 6.30
CA GLN A 127 1.76 13.37 5.17
C GLN A 127 2.43 13.99 3.96
N THR A 128 3.68 13.60 3.71
CA THR A 128 4.56 14.27 2.77
C THR A 128 3.85 14.34 1.42
N LEU A 129 4.25 15.29 0.59
CA LEU A 129 3.79 15.51 -0.79
C LEU A 129 3.98 14.31 -1.74
N MET A 130 4.19 13.12 -1.17
CA MET A 130 4.59 11.89 -1.81
C MET A 130 3.36 11.08 -2.21
N GLY A 131 3.56 10.35 -3.31
CA GLY A 131 2.50 9.66 -4.03
C GLY A 131 1.71 8.71 -3.14
N ASN A 132 0.52 8.33 -3.58
CA ASN A 132 -0.14 7.14 -3.06
C ASN A 132 0.07 6.00 -4.06
N TRP A 133 0.15 4.79 -3.53
CA TRP A 133 0.32 3.57 -4.30
C TRP A 133 -0.87 2.67 -4.07
N PHE A 134 -1.38 2.07 -5.13
CA PHE A 134 -2.37 1.00 -5.04
C PHE A 134 -1.74 -0.30 -5.50
N LEU A 135 -2.06 -1.37 -4.79
CA LEU A 135 -1.75 -2.75 -5.16
C LEU A 135 -3.06 -3.50 -5.15
N VAL A 136 -3.48 -4.02 -6.30
CA VAL A 136 -4.78 -4.64 -6.47
C VAL A 136 -4.62 -5.96 -7.19
N SER A 137 -5.26 -6.99 -6.64
CA SER A 137 -5.34 -8.31 -7.24
C SER A 137 -6.77 -8.80 -7.23
N ALA A 138 -7.17 -9.47 -8.31
CA ALA A 138 -8.45 -10.15 -8.40
C ALA A 138 -8.28 -11.48 -9.14
N GLY A 139 -9.18 -12.44 -8.88
CA GLY A 139 -9.23 -13.71 -9.60
C GLY A 139 -8.01 -14.61 -9.37
N PHE A 140 -7.36 -14.48 -8.22
CA PHE A 140 -6.24 -15.32 -7.81
C PHE A 140 -6.55 -16.02 -6.50
N HIS A 141 -6.20 -17.31 -6.45
CA HIS A 141 -6.29 -18.12 -5.24
C HIS A 141 -4.92 -18.17 -4.56
N LYS A 142 -4.91 -18.60 -3.28
CA LYS A 142 -3.69 -18.76 -2.48
C LYS A 142 -2.62 -19.53 -3.26
N GLY A 143 -1.37 -19.04 -3.26
CA GLY A 143 -0.22 -19.74 -3.82
C GLY A 143 0.32 -19.22 -5.16
N ILE A 144 0.06 -17.97 -5.53
CA ILE A 144 0.72 -17.35 -6.69
C ILE A 144 1.92 -16.54 -6.25
N ASP A 145 3.09 -16.97 -6.71
CA ASP A 145 4.41 -16.37 -6.51
C ASP A 145 4.62 -15.09 -7.35
N TYR A 146 3.62 -14.21 -7.38
CA TYR A 146 3.83 -12.89 -7.97
C TYR A 146 4.33 -11.93 -6.90
N LEU A 147 5.66 -11.82 -6.81
CA LEU A 147 6.31 -10.84 -5.97
C LEU A 147 6.19 -9.46 -6.60
N HIS A 148 5.32 -8.61 -6.06
CA HIS A 148 5.35 -7.19 -6.36
C HIS A 148 6.59 -6.56 -5.72
N LYS A 149 7.56 -6.20 -6.55
CA LYS A 149 8.62 -5.28 -6.14
C LYS A 149 8.07 -3.87 -6.27
N ILE A 150 7.86 -3.21 -5.14
CA ILE A 150 7.44 -1.82 -5.12
C ILE A 150 8.73 -0.98 -5.13
N PRO A 151 8.99 -0.17 -6.17
CA PRO A 151 10.18 0.67 -6.24
C PRO A 151 10.02 1.90 -5.33
N LEU A 152 10.03 1.67 -4.02
CA LEU A 152 9.91 2.73 -3.03
C LEU A 152 11.29 3.34 -2.75
N ASN A 153 11.44 4.63 -3.05
CA ASN A 153 12.61 5.44 -2.70
C ASN A 153 12.24 6.45 -1.61
N TYR A 154 11.60 5.97 -0.54
CA TYR A 154 11.15 6.82 0.58
C TYR A 154 11.59 6.21 1.89
N ASP A 155 12.11 7.00 2.82
CA ASP A 155 12.63 6.48 4.10
C ASP A 155 11.53 5.86 5.01
N TRP A 156 10.26 5.95 4.59
CA TRP A 156 9.08 5.61 5.36
C TRP A 156 7.96 5.25 4.39
N VAL A 157 7.32 4.10 4.61
CA VAL A 157 6.09 3.73 3.94
C VAL A 157 5.17 3.05 4.93
N TRP A 158 3.88 3.31 4.80
CA TRP A 158 2.86 2.46 5.40
C TRP A 158 2.03 1.81 4.30
N LEU A 159 1.71 0.55 4.49
CA LEU A 159 0.87 -0.26 3.62
C LEU A 159 -0.39 -0.65 4.40
N ALA A 160 -1.56 -0.23 3.92
CA ALA A 160 -2.84 -0.55 4.53
C ALA A 160 -3.60 -1.60 3.70
N GLN A 161 -4.09 -2.64 4.36
CA GLN A 161 -4.92 -3.66 3.72
C GLN A 161 -6.39 -3.23 3.76
N ILE A 162 -6.89 -2.68 2.64
CA ILE A 162 -8.27 -2.18 2.56
C ILE A 162 -9.30 -3.30 2.32
N GLN A 163 -8.94 -4.29 1.51
CA GLN A 163 -9.82 -5.41 1.16
C GLN A 163 -9.03 -6.73 1.09
N GLY A 164 -9.64 -7.83 1.55
CA GLY A 164 -9.03 -9.15 1.49
C GLY A 164 -7.86 -9.31 2.45
N SER A 165 -6.86 -10.10 2.04
CA SER A 165 -5.65 -10.37 2.81
C SER A 165 -4.45 -10.53 1.89
N SER A 166 -3.26 -10.14 2.37
CA SER A 166 -2.00 -10.28 1.62
C SER A 166 -0.91 -10.85 2.50
N LEU A 167 -0.09 -11.74 1.95
CA LEU A 167 1.14 -12.18 2.59
C LEU A 167 2.25 -11.21 2.19
N ILE A 168 2.89 -10.57 3.18
CA ILE A 168 4.02 -9.67 2.95
C ILE A 168 5.31 -10.28 3.50
N GLU A 169 6.43 -9.94 2.87
CA GLU A 169 7.78 -10.29 3.30
C GLU A 169 8.65 -9.03 3.24
N LEU A 170 9.31 -8.69 4.34
CA LEU A 170 10.18 -7.52 4.41
C LEU A 170 11.62 -7.97 4.21
N ARG A 171 12.24 -7.47 3.14
CA ARG A 171 13.63 -7.74 2.79
C ARG A 171 14.47 -6.48 2.99
N PRO A 172 15.56 -6.55 3.78
CA PRO A 172 16.50 -5.45 3.88
C PRO A 172 17.04 -5.07 2.50
N LYS A 173 17.26 -3.78 2.24
CA LYS A 173 17.98 -3.36 1.02
C LYS A 173 19.46 -3.17 1.31
N TYR A 174 20.26 -3.08 0.25
CA TYR A 174 21.66 -2.72 0.36
C TYR A 174 21.84 -1.34 1.03
N PRO A 175 22.77 -1.17 1.99
CA PRO A 175 23.76 -2.15 2.48
C PRO A 175 23.30 -2.98 3.69
N CYS A 176 22.08 -2.75 4.19
CA CYS A 176 21.50 -3.40 5.36
C CYS A 176 21.38 -4.93 5.24
N GLU A 177 21.34 -5.48 4.02
CA GLU A 177 21.37 -6.93 3.73
C GLU A 177 22.49 -7.70 4.43
N LYS A 178 23.61 -7.05 4.77
CA LYS A 178 24.73 -7.70 5.48
C LYS A 178 24.53 -7.84 6.98
N MET A 179 23.62 -7.05 7.57
CA MET A 179 23.44 -6.95 9.02
C MET A 179 22.03 -7.33 9.47
N CYS A 180 21.04 -7.23 8.57
CA CYS A 180 19.65 -7.55 8.83
C CYS A 180 19.29 -8.87 8.15
N SER A 181 18.51 -9.71 8.82
CA SER A 181 17.89 -10.88 8.20
C SER A 181 16.57 -10.51 7.51
N ILE A 182 16.15 -11.31 6.53
CA ILE A 182 14.79 -11.25 5.99
C ILE A 182 13.83 -11.61 7.14
N LEU A 183 12.78 -10.80 7.32
CA LEU A 183 11.78 -11.07 8.35
C LEU A 183 10.82 -12.18 7.90
N LYS A 184 10.33 -12.96 8.86
CA LYS A 184 9.30 -13.97 8.58
C LYS A 184 8.10 -13.32 7.90
N SER A 185 7.60 -13.95 6.83
CA SER A 185 6.42 -13.46 6.13
C SER A 185 5.22 -13.40 7.08
N VAL A 186 4.41 -12.36 6.96
CA VAL A 186 3.23 -12.13 7.81
C VAL A 186 2.02 -11.83 6.93
N THR A 187 0.84 -12.28 7.37
CA THR A 187 -0.41 -11.95 6.70
C THR A 187 -0.95 -10.63 7.22
N LEU A 188 -1.23 -9.71 6.31
CA LEU A 188 -2.08 -8.55 6.53
C LEU A 188 -3.52 -8.91 6.21
N ASN A 189 -4.41 -8.67 7.16
CA ASN A 189 -5.85 -8.78 7.01
C ASN A 189 -6.47 -7.40 6.81
N LYS A 190 -7.69 -7.36 6.27
CA LYS A 190 -8.46 -6.11 6.18
C LYS A 190 -8.43 -5.36 7.51
N GLY A 191 -7.97 -4.10 7.48
CA GLY A 191 -7.82 -3.25 8.67
C GLY A 191 -6.37 -3.01 9.09
N ASP A 192 -5.50 -3.97 8.77
CA ASP A 192 -4.10 -3.91 9.13
C ASP A 192 -3.37 -2.80 8.39
N LEU A 193 -2.56 -2.06 9.13
CA LEU A 193 -1.60 -1.12 8.60
C LEU A 193 -0.20 -1.56 8.99
N ASN A 194 0.59 -2.00 8.02
CA ASN A 194 2.00 -2.25 8.20
C ASN A 194 2.79 -0.96 8.01
N LEU A 195 3.68 -0.66 8.95
CA LEU A 195 4.67 0.38 8.81
C LEU A 195 6.03 -0.28 8.62
N ASP A 196 6.70 0.08 7.52
CA ASP A 196 8.01 -0.45 7.16
C ASP A 196 9.07 0.64 7.18
N TRP A 197 10.22 0.27 7.75
CA TRP A 197 11.44 1.07 7.86
C TRP A 197 12.64 0.42 7.16
N LEU A 198 12.51 -0.82 6.68
CA LEU A 198 13.59 -1.61 6.12
C LEU A 198 13.85 -1.20 4.66
N ILE A 199 14.46 -0.03 4.52
CA ILE A 199 15.33 0.34 3.40
C ILE A 199 16.77 0.26 3.92
#